data_AF-T1BI96-F1
#
_entry.id   AF-T1BI96-F1
#
_cell.length_a   1.000
_cell.length_b   1.000
_cell.length_c   1.000
_cell.angle_alpha   90.00
_cell.angle_beta   90.00
_cell.angle_gamma   90.00
#
_symmetry.space_group_name_H-M   'P 1'
#
loop_
_entity.id
_entity.type
_entity.pdbx_description
1 polymer ?
#
loop_
_entity_poly.entity_id
_entity_poly.type
_entity_poly.pdbx_seq_one_letter_code
_entity_poly.pdbx_strand_id
1 'polypeptide(L)' 'MAARVRPQDVPSTHQSMHHLVSTSAWSDEALLATVAEQVLPVLTRGGTEPCYWIIDDTGFPKKGTHSVGVARQYCG' A
#
# COMPACT_ATOMS: atom_id res chain seq x y z
N MET A 1 9.67 3.06 10.72
CA MET A 1 8.23 2.72 10.79
C MET A 1 7.89 2.04 12.12
N ALA A 2 8.54 0.94 12.50
CA ALA A 2 8.34 0.26 13.79
C ALA A 2 8.41 1.18 15.02
N ALA A 3 9.43 2.06 15.09
CA ALA A 3 9.56 3.04 16.17
C ALA A 3 8.41 4.08 16.25
N ARG A 4 7.66 4.28 15.16
CA ARG A 4 6.49 5.17 15.12
C ARG A 4 5.19 4.44 15.47
N VAL A 5 5.10 3.15 15.10
CA VAL A 5 3.91 2.32 15.32
C VAL A 5 3.88 1.73 16.74
N ARG A 6 5.04 1.29 17.25
CA ARG A 6 5.18 0.72 18.60
C ARG A 6 6.56 1.06 19.20
N PRO A 7 6.73 2.28 19.73
CA PRO A 7 8.01 2.75 20.27
C PRO A 7 8.58 1.90 21.42
N GLN A 8 7.72 1.26 22.21
CA GLN A 8 8.11 0.43 23.35
C GLN A 8 8.74 -0.92 22.96
N ASP A 9 8.50 -1.39 21.73
CA ASP A 9 8.89 -2.72 21.26
C ASP A 9 9.47 -2.65 19.84
N VAL A 10 10.37 -1.68 19.59
CA VAL A 10 10.88 -1.41 18.25
C VAL A 10 11.52 -2.63 17.58
N PRO A 11 12.40 -3.41 18.25
CA PRO A 11 13.09 -4.52 17.58
C PRO A 11 12.13 -5.64 17.14
N SER A 12 11.22 -6.07 18.02
CA SER A 12 10.25 -7.12 17.69
C SER A 12 9.25 -6.64 16.63
N THR A 13 8.76 -5.41 16.75
CA THR A 13 7.86 -4.80 15.76
C THR A 13 8.54 -4.69 14.40
N HIS A 14 9.83 -4.35 14.36
CA HIS A 14 10.60 -4.35 13.12
C HIS A 14 10.62 -5.73 12.46
N GLN A 15 10.91 -6.79 13.22
CA GLN A 15 10.94 -8.16 12.69
C GLN A 15 9.57 -8.63 12.20
N SER A 16 8.51 -8.37 12.97
CA SER A 16 7.14 -8.72 12.57
C SER A 16 6.72 -8.03 11.28
N MET A 17 7.05 -6.75 11.12
CA MET A 17 6.74 -5.99 9.89
C MET A 17 7.53 -6.52 8.69
N HIS A 18 8.81 -6.83 8.88
CA HIS A 18 9.62 -7.41 7.81
C HIS A 18 9.02 -8.76 7.37
N HIS A 19 8.72 -9.65 8.33
CA HIS A 19 8.11 -10.94 8.04
C HIS A 19 6.76 -10.81 7.31
N LEU A 20 5.91 -9.86 7.73
CA LEU A 20 4.64 -9.57 7.07
C LEU A 20 4.88 -9.21 5.59
N VAL A 21 5.80 -8.29 5.29
CA VAL A 21 6.04 -7.82 3.93
C VAL A 21 6.77 -8.86 3.06
N SER A 22 7.73 -9.60 3.62
CA SER A 22 8.63 -10.45 2.81
C SER A 22 8.26 -11.92 2.75
N THR A 23 7.55 -12.45 3.76
CA THR A 23 7.50 -13.90 4.01
C THR A 23 6.10 -14.43 4.26
N SER A 24 5.22 -13.63 4.85
CA SER A 24 3.87 -14.09 5.15
C SER A 24 3.07 -14.36 3.87
N ALA A 25 2.19 -15.37 3.91
CA ALA A 25 1.42 -15.83 2.75
C ALA A 25 0.11 -15.05 2.57
N TRP A 26 0.20 -13.75 2.31
CA TRP A 26 -0.96 -12.93 2.01
C TRP A 26 -1.27 -12.92 0.51
N SER A 27 -2.56 -12.84 0.19
CA SER A 27 -3.04 -12.59 -1.16
C SER A 27 -3.11 -11.08 -1.38
N ASP A 28 -2.46 -10.62 -2.45
CA ASP A 28 -2.53 -9.23 -2.90
C ASP A 28 -3.94 -8.85 -3.34
N GLU A 29 -4.64 -9.73 -4.04
CA GLU A 29 -6.05 -9.56 -4.40
C GLU A 29 -6.94 -9.33 -3.17
N ALA A 30 -6.83 -10.20 -2.16
CA ALA A 30 -7.62 -10.08 -0.93
C ALA A 30 -7.30 -8.79 -0.15
N LEU A 31 -6.03 -8.39 -0.14
CA LEU A 31 -5.61 -7.13 0.47
C LEU A 31 -6.23 -5.94 -0.25
N LEU A 32 -6.15 -5.90 -1.59
CA LEU A 32 -6.70 -4.81 -2.40
C LEU A 32 -8.23 -4.74 -2.30
N ALA A 33 -8.92 -5.88 -2.26
CA ALA A 33 -10.36 -5.94 -2.03
C ALA A 33 -10.73 -5.32 -0.67
N THR A 34 -10.03 -5.69 0.39
CA THR A 34 -10.25 -5.16 1.75
C THR A 34 -10.04 -3.64 1.79
N VAL A 35 -9.01 -3.13 1.10
CA VAL A 35 -8.76 -1.68 1.01
C VAL A 35 -9.87 -0.99 0.23
N ALA A 36 -10.31 -1.56 -0.89
CA ALA A 36 -11.39 -1.00 -1.70
C ALA A 36 -12.71 -0.92 -0.90
N GLU A 37 -13.06 -1.97 -0.15
CA GLU A 37 -14.24 -1.98 0.73
C GLU A 37 -14.23 -0.84 1.76
N GLN A 38 -13.06 -0.52 2.32
CA GLN A 38 -12.91 0.56 3.29
C GLN A 38 -12.95 1.95 2.65
N VAL A 39 -12.35 2.09 1.46
CA VAL A 39 -12.13 3.39 0.82
C VAL A 39 -13.31 3.83 -0.05
N LEU A 40 -13.99 2.91 -0.73
CA LEU A 40 -15.08 3.22 -1.65
C LEU A 40 -16.23 4.01 -1.00
N PRO A 41 -16.72 3.67 0.22
CA PRO A 41 -17.77 4.46 0.87
C PRO A 41 -17.33 5.89 1.14
N VAL A 42 -16.06 6.11 1.46
CA VAL A 42 -15.50 7.44 1.73
C VAL A 42 -15.40 8.25 0.43
N LEU A 43 -14.83 7.66 -0.63
CA LEU A 43 -14.65 8.34 -1.92
C LEU A 43 -15.98 8.68 -2.61
N THR A 44 -16.97 7.80 -2.46
CA THR A 44 -18.31 7.99 -3.06
C THR A 44 -19.26 8.76 -2.15
N ARG A 45 -18.83 9.15 -0.94
CA ARG A 45 -19.70 9.71 0.12
C ARG A 45 -20.96 8.85 0.34
N GLY A 46 -20.80 7.53 0.36
CA GLY A 46 -21.91 6.59 0.46
C GLY A 46 -22.92 6.66 -0.69
N GLY A 47 -22.54 7.25 -1.83
CA GLY A 47 -23.41 7.42 -2.99
C GLY A 47 -24.36 8.61 -2.91
N THR A 48 -24.21 9.51 -1.92
CA THR A 48 -25.12 10.67 -1.75
C THR A 48 -24.81 11.82 -2.69
N GLU A 49 -23.62 11.84 -3.30
CA GLU A 49 -23.17 12.90 -4.21
C GLU A 49 -22.48 12.30 -5.45
N PRO A 50 -22.44 13.02 -6.58
CA PRO A 50 -21.66 12.62 -7.74
C PRO A 50 -20.18 12.39 -7.39
N CYS A 51 -19.65 11.25 -7.81
CA CYS A 51 -18.25 10.90 -7.66
C CYS A 51 -17.53 11.08 -8.99
N TYR A 52 -16.36 11.72 -8.96
CA TYR A 52 -15.52 11.95 -10.14
C TYR A 52 -14.22 11.17 -9.98
N TRP A 53 -13.90 10.35 -10.99
CA TRP A 53 -12.68 9.55 -11.01
C TRP A 53 -11.61 10.27 -11.80
N ILE A 54 -10.51 10.61 -11.13
CA ILE A 54 -9.28 11.06 -11.78
C ILE A 54 -8.37 9.85 -11.79
N ILE A 55 -8.16 9.29 -12.97
CA ILE A 55 -7.35 8.09 -13.18
C ILE A 55 -6.12 8.54 -13.97
N ASP A 56 -4.95 8.35 -13.37
CA ASP A 56 -3.65 8.64 -13.97
C ASP A 56 -2.80 7.36 -13.86
N ASP A 57 -2.08 7.01 -14.91
CA ASP A 57 -1.20 5.86 -14.86
C ASP A 57 0.13 6.26 -14.21
N THR A 58 0.61 5.43 -13.29
CA THR A 58 1.97 5.57 -12.77
C THR A 58 2.77 4.36 -13.21
N GLY A 59 3.45 4.50 -14.34
CA GLY A 59 4.39 3.51 -14.85
C GLY A 59 5.77 3.66 -14.19
N PHE A 60 6.38 2.53 -13.83
CA PHE A 60 7.79 2.47 -13.43
C PHE A 60 8.51 1.47 -14.36
N PRO A 61 9.37 1.90 -15.29
CA PRO A 61 10.31 0.97 -15.91
C PRO A 61 11.27 0.49 -14.82
N LYS A 62 10.97 -0.67 -14.23
CA LYS A 62 11.86 -1.33 -13.28
C LYS A 62 13.12 -1.75 -14.04
N LYS A 63 14.30 -1.35 -13.56
CA LYS A 63 15.55 -1.95 -14.05
C LYS A 63 15.65 -3.37 -13.50
N GLY A 64 15.48 -4.37 -14.37
CA GLY A 64 15.54 -5.80 -14.01
C GLY A 64 14.17 -6.41 -13.66
N THR A 65 14.15 -7.71 -13.39
CA THR A 65 12.95 -8.49 -13.02
C THR A 65 12.55 -8.36 -11.55
N HIS A 66 13.35 -7.67 -10.73
CA HIS A 66 13.15 -7.50 -9.29
C HIS A 66 13.16 -6.00 -8.92
N SER A 67 12.30 -5.59 -7.97
CA SER A 67 12.20 -4.20 -7.53
C SER A 67 13.34 -3.83 -6.56
N VAL A 68 14.07 -2.74 -6.82
CA VAL A 68 15.27 -2.33 -6.07
C VAL A 68 15.06 -1.20 -5.05
N GLY A 69 13.83 -0.95 -4.60
CA GLY A 69 13.59 -0.07 -3.44
C GLY A 69 13.98 1.40 -3.61
N VAL A 70 13.81 1.97 -4.81
CA VAL A 70 14.06 3.40 -5.08
C VAL A 70 12.86 4.28 -4.69
N ALA A 71 13.15 5.54 -4.32
CA ALA A 71 12.16 6.55 -4.03
C ALA A 71 11.35 6.91 -5.28
N ARG A 72 10.06 7.21 -5.08
CA ARG A 72 9.11 7.56 -6.15
C ARG A 72 9.62 8.78 -6.90
N GLN A 73 9.92 8.61 -8.18
CA GLN A 73 10.19 9.71 -9.09
C GLN A 73 9.11 9.70 -10.17
N TYR A 74 8.47 10.84 -10.37
CA TYR A 74 7.55 11.05 -11.50
C TYR A 74 8.35 10.86 -12.80
N CYS A 75 7.88 9.95 -13.64
CA CYS A 75 8.41 9.70 -14.96
C CYS A 75 7.40 10.25 -15.97
N GLY A 76 7.21 11.57 -15.97
CA GLY A 76 6.63 12.28 -17.11
C GLY A 76 7.70 13.13 -17.76
#